data_AF-A0A1L9U1P7-F1
#
_entry.id   AF-A0A1L9U1P7-F1
#
_cell.length_a   1.000
_cell.length_b   1.000
_cell.length_c   1.000
_cell.angle_alpha   90.00
_cell.angle_beta   90.00
_cell.angle_gamma   90.00
#
_symmetry.space_group_name_H-M   'P 1'
#
loop_
_entity.id
_entity.type
_entity.pdbx_description
1 polymer ?
#
loop_
_entity_poly.entity_id
_entity_poly.type
_entity_poly.pdbx_seq_one_letter_code
_entity_poly.pdbx_strand_id
1 'polypeptide(L)'
;MASLKDEDYTVAWICALPLEATAARVMLDRTHSSPSRPNDSNAYDFGELNGHYIVIAYLPNGVYGAVSAAAVAARMHVTFPRLQFALMVGIGGGVPRKSHDIRLGDVVVGKP
;
A
#
# COMPACT_ATOMS: atom_id res chain seq x y z
N MET A 1 -0.55 -23.55 12.01
CA MET A 1 -1.14 -22.31 11.51
C MET A 1 -1.42 -22.51 10.03
N ALA A 2 -2.60 -22.14 9.53
CA ALA A 2 -2.91 -22.31 8.11
C ALA A 2 -1.97 -21.44 7.26
N SER A 3 -1.50 -21.97 6.12
CA SER A 3 -0.72 -21.18 5.17
C SER A 3 -1.65 -20.18 4.48
N LEU A 4 -1.36 -18.89 4.61
CA LEU A 4 -2.07 -17.84 3.88
C LEU A 4 -1.64 -17.84 2.41
N LYS A 5 -2.60 -17.50 1.55
CA LYS A 5 -2.45 -17.43 0.10
C LYS A 5 -2.73 -16.00 -0.39
N ASP A 6 -2.42 -15.74 -1.65
CA ASP A 6 -2.67 -14.43 -2.27
C ASP A 6 -4.16 -14.06 -2.29
N GLU A 7 -5.04 -15.06 -2.39
CA GLU A 7 -6.48 -14.85 -2.27
C GLU A 7 -6.89 -14.32 -0.89
N ASP A 8 -6.14 -14.53 0.19
CA ASP A 8 -6.55 -14.09 1.53
C ASP A 8 -6.46 -12.58 1.76
N TYR A 9 -5.78 -11.85 0.88
CA TYR A 9 -5.57 -10.40 1.03
C TYR A 9 -6.63 -9.60 0.27
N THR A 10 -7.25 -8.65 0.97
CA THR A 10 -8.37 -7.85 0.44
C THR A 10 -8.06 -6.36 0.34
N VAL A 11 -7.00 -5.89 0.99
CA VAL A 11 -6.59 -4.48 0.98
C VAL A 11 -5.14 -4.36 0.54
N ALA A 12 -4.91 -3.54 -0.48
CA ALA A 12 -3.58 -3.14 -0.92
C ALA A 12 -3.23 -1.77 -0.35
N TRP A 13 -2.06 -1.67 0.30
CA TRP A 13 -1.49 -0.44 0.81
C TRP A 13 -0.20 -0.14 0.04
N ILE A 14 -0.23 0.82 -0.87
CA ILE A 14 0.90 1.18 -1.73
C ILE A 14 1.63 2.36 -1.10
N CYS A 15 2.94 2.19 -0.87
CA CYS A 15 3.82 3.22 -0.31
C CYS A 15 4.83 3.68 -1.37
N ALA A 16 5.02 4.99 -1.51
CA ALA A 16 5.97 5.57 -2.45
C ALA A 16 7.41 5.58 -1.91
N LEU A 17 7.56 5.76 -0.60
CA LEU A 17 8.85 5.92 0.07
C LEU A 17 9.09 4.83 1.12
N PRO A 18 10.36 4.45 1.39
CA PRO A 18 10.69 3.47 2.42
C PRO A 18 10.20 3.85 3.82
N LEU A 19 10.18 5.16 4.15
CA LEU A 19 9.69 5.64 5.45
C LEU A 19 8.19 5.41 5.61
N GLU A 20 7.43 5.57 4.53
CA GLU A 20 5.96 5.36 4.52
C GLU A 20 5.65 3.88 4.71
N ALA A 21 6.38 3.00 4.02
CA ALA A 21 6.26 1.56 4.20
C ALA A 21 6.68 1.10 5.60
N THR A 22 7.71 1.72 6.18
CA THR A 22 8.11 1.46 7.57
C THR A 22 6.97 1.80 8.52
N ALA A 23 6.33 2.96 8.35
CA ALA A 23 5.16 3.32 9.14
C ALA A 23 4.01 2.32 8.93
N ALA A 24 3.68 1.97 7.69
CA ALA A 24 2.62 1.00 7.37
C ALA A 24 2.85 -0.36 8.03
N ARG A 25 4.10 -0.87 8.01
CA ARG A 25 4.46 -2.12 8.67
C ARG A 25 4.29 -2.08 10.18
N VAL A 26 4.69 -0.97 10.80
CA VAL A 26 4.58 -0.79 12.26
C VAL A 26 3.12 -0.70 12.71
N MET A 27 2.21 -0.28 11.82
CA MET A 27 0.78 -0.25 12.10
C MET A 27 0.14 -1.65 12.15
N LEU A 28 0.73 -2.67 11.52
CA LEU A 28 0.15 -4.02 11.48
C LEU A 28 0.07 -4.64 12.87
N ASP A 29 -1.08 -5.25 13.19
CA ASP A 29 -1.25 -6.04 14.41
C ASP A 29 -0.45 -7.35 14.34
N ARG A 30 -0.35 -7.91 13.13
CA ARG A 30 0.41 -9.15 12.84
C ARG A 30 1.10 -9.06 11.49
N THR A 31 2.31 -9.61 11.42
CA THR A 31 3.02 -9.81 10.16
C THR A 31 2.84 -11.25 9.69
N HIS A 32 2.63 -11.46 8.39
CA HIS A 32 2.53 -12.77 7.77
C HIS A 32 3.80 -13.08 6.96
N SER A 33 4.14 -14.36 6.86
CA SER A 33 5.25 -14.82 6.01
C SER A 33 4.95 -14.54 4.54
N SER A 34 5.94 -14.04 3.80
CA SER A 34 5.84 -13.83 2.35
C SER A 34 6.05 -15.14 1.58
N PRO A 35 5.06 -15.62 0.79
CA PRO A 35 5.27 -16.66 -0.22
C PRO A 35 6.21 -16.18 -1.34
N SER A 36 6.91 -17.10 -1.99
CA SER A 36 7.66 -16.79 -3.23
C SER A 36 6.69 -16.54 -4.39
N ARG A 37 6.95 -15.50 -5.19
CA ARG A 37 6.14 -15.13 -6.38
C ARG A 37 7.05 -14.89 -7.59
N PRO A 38 7.43 -15.93 -8.34
CA PRO A 38 8.38 -15.79 -9.44
C PRO A 38 7.88 -14.90 -10.60
N ASN A 39 6.56 -14.75 -10.74
CA ASN A 39 5.92 -14.01 -11.83
C ASN A 39 5.56 -12.56 -11.46
N ASP A 40 5.80 -12.14 -10.21
CA ASP A 40 5.57 -10.77 -9.76
C ASP A 40 6.86 -10.20 -9.19
N SER A 41 7.42 -9.19 -9.84
CA SER A 41 8.66 -8.56 -9.40
C SER A 41 8.44 -7.41 -8.42
N ASN A 42 7.20 -7.14 -8.00
CA ASN A 42 6.94 -6.18 -6.95
C ASN A 42 7.43 -6.74 -5.60
N ALA A 43 7.91 -5.84 -4.74
CA ALA A 43 8.20 -6.18 -3.36
C ALA A 43 6.94 -5.97 -2.52
N TYR A 44 6.71 -6.89 -1.57
CA TYR A 44 5.56 -6.86 -0.69
C TYR A 44 5.91 -7.26 0.74
N ASP A 45 5.17 -6.66 1.68
CA ASP A 45 4.98 -7.21 3.01
C ASP A 45 3.51 -7.58 3.22
N PHE A 46 3.26 -8.44 4.19
CA PHE A 46 1.96 -9.02 4.45
C PHE A 46 1.62 -8.93 5.93
N GLY A 47 0.35 -8.69 6.23
CA GLY A 47 -0.10 -8.69 7.61
C GLY A 47 -1.59 -8.55 7.80
N GLU A 48 -1.94 -8.31 9.06
CA GLU A 48 -3.30 -8.08 9.54
C GLU A 48 -3.36 -6.72 10.23
N LEU A 49 -4.42 -5.95 9.98
CA LEU A 49 -4.74 -4.72 10.69
C LEU A 49 -6.24 -4.72 11.00
N ASN A 50 -6.59 -4.77 12.28
CA ASN A 50 -7.98 -4.79 12.77
C ASN A 50 -8.85 -5.84 12.05
N GLY A 51 -8.32 -7.05 11.88
CA GLY A 51 -9.00 -8.15 11.18
C GLY A 51 -8.98 -8.08 9.65
N HIS A 52 -8.42 -7.02 9.05
CA HIS A 52 -8.24 -6.91 7.60
C HIS A 52 -6.88 -7.44 7.17
N TYR A 53 -6.86 -8.20 6.09
CA TYR A 53 -5.63 -8.81 5.57
C TYR A 53 -5.03 -7.88 4.52
N ILE A 54 -3.89 -7.29 4.89
CA ILE A 54 -3.25 -6.20 4.16
C ILE A 54 -2.02 -6.73 3.42
N VAL A 55 -1.90 -6.35 2.15
CA VAL A 55 -0.64 -6.43 1.40
C VAL A 55 -0.07 -5.03 1.23
N ILE A 56 1.14 -4.80 1.76
CA ILE A 56 1.87 -3.55 1.63
C ILE A 56 2.80 -3.66 0.42
N ALA A 57 2.69 -2.75 -0.54
CA ALA A 57 3.52 -2.74 -1.74
C ALA A 57 4.48 -1.54 -1.76
N TYR A 58 5.63 -1.77 -2.38
CA TYR A 58 6.69 -0.79 -2.53
C TYR A 58 6.83 -0.35 -3.98
N LEU A 59 7.13 0.94 -4.20
CA LEU A 59 7.66 1.36 -5.49
C LEU A 59 9.14 0.94 -5.64
N PRO A 60 9.63 0.79 -6.88
CA PRO A 60 11.04 0.49 -7.13
C PRO A 60 11.96 1.53 -6.49
N ASN A 61 13.10 1.08 -5.98
CA ASN A 61 14.03 1.95 -5.25
C ASN A 61 14.43 3.19 -6.06
N GLY A 62 14.28 4.38 -5.47
CA GLY A 62 14.57 5.66 -6.12
C GLY A 62 13.57 6.08 -7.20
N VAL A 63 12.52 5.30 -7.46
CA VAL A 63 11.47 5.61 -8.44
C VAL A 63 10.17 5.92 -7.70
N TYR A 64 9.60 7.09 -7.99
CA TYR A 64 8.32 7.52 -7.46
C TYR A 64 7.47 8.17 -8.56
N GLY A 65 6.19 8.38 -8.26
CA GLY A 65 5.24 9.04 -9.15
C GLY A 65 4.19 8.10 -9.75
N ALA A 66 3.25 8.71 -10.47
CA ALA A 66 2.01 8.07 -10.90
C ALA A 66 2.21 6.83 -11.79
N VAL A 67 3.19 6.87 -12.70
CA VAL A 67 3.47 5.75 -13.62
C VAL A 67 3.93 4.50 -12.86
N SER A 68 4.85 4.67 -11.92
CA SER A 68 5.35 3.55 -11.12
C SER A 68 4.26 3.00 -10.19
N ALA A 69 3.49 3.88 -9.54
CA ALA A 69 2.37 3.48 -8.71
C ALA A 69 1.29 2.72 -9.50
N ALA A 70 0.96 3.18 -10.70
CA ALA A 70 0.02 2.49 -11.58
C ALA A 70 0.54 1.11 -12.01
N ALA A 71 1.83 0.99 -12.34
CA ALA A 71 2.43 -0.29 -12.71
C ALA A 71 2.42 -1.29 -11.54
N VAL A 72 2.73 -0.84 -10.31
CA VAL A 72 2.64 -1.67 -9.10
C VAL A 72 1.19 -2.10 -8.86
N ALA A 73 0.24 -1.16 -8.86
CA ALA A 73 -1.18 -1.43 -8.64
C ALA A 73 -1.77 -2.42 -9.68
N ALA A 74 -1.42 -2.25 -10.96
CA ALA A 74 -1.88 -3.14 -12.02
C ALA A 74 -1.41 -4.58 -11.82
N ARG A 75 -0.16 -4.77 -11.36
CA ARG A 75 0.37 -6.10 -11.03
C ARG A 75 -0.29 -6.69 -9.79
N MET A 76 -0.49 -5.88 -8.75
CA MET A 76 -1.21 -6.32 -7.54
C MET A 76 -2.60 -6.84 -7.89
N HIS A 77 -3.32 -6.17 -8.80
CA HIS A 77 -4.64 -6.61 -9.23
C HIS A 77 -4.65 -8.00 -9.87
N VAL A 78 -3.59 -8.35 -10.60
CA VAL A 78 -3.43 -9.69 -11.19
C VAL A 78 -2.98 -10.71 -10.15
N THR A 79 -2.05 -10.34 -9.26
CA THR A 79 -1.47 -11.24 -8.26
C THR A 79 -2.45 -11.58 -7.13
N PHE A 80 -3.27 -10.62 -6.70
CA PHE A 80 -4.16 -10.76 -5.55
C PHE A 80 -5.63 -10.65 -5.99
N PRO A 81 -6.26 -11.77 -6.39
CA PRO A 81 -7.55 -11.75 -7.08
C PRO A 81 -8.74 -11.32 -6.21
N ARG A 82 -8.59 -11.29 -4.88
CA ARG A 82 -9.64 -10.84 -3.94
C ARG A 82 -9.40 -9.44 -3.37
N LEU A 83 -8.47 -8.65 -3.94
CA LEU A 83 -8.35 -7.24 -3.58
C LEU A 83 -9.66 -6.49 -3.85
N GLN A 84 -10.16 -5.83 -2.81
CA GLN A 84 -11.35 -4.98 -2.87
C GLN A 84 -10.96 -3.50 -2.97
N PHE A 85 -9.86 -3.12 -2.30
CA PHE A 85 -9.37 -1.75 -2.26
C PHE A 85 -7.86 -1.71 -2.46
N ALA A 86 -7.41 -0.70 -3.19
CA ALA A 86 -6.00 -0.31 -3.26
C ALA A 86 -5.88 1.16 -2.88
N LEU A 87 -5.10 1.43 -1.83
CA LEU A 87 -4.89 2.75 -1.27
C LEU A 87 -3.43 3.15 -1.48
N MET A 88 -3.21 4.25 -2.17
CA MET A 88 -1.91 4.93 -2.18
C MET A 88 -1.85 5.80 -0.92
N VAL A 89 -0.95 5.48 0.00
CA VAL A 89 -0.85 6.17 1.29
C VAL A 89 0.59 6.60 1.48
N GLY A 90 0.77 7.90 1.73
CA GLY A 90 2.09 8.49 1.87
C GLY A 90 2.00 9.95 2.28
N ILE A 91 3.16 10.58 2.38
CA ILE A 91 3.25 12.02 2.65
C ILE A 91 3.01 12.80 1.36
N GLY A 92 2.37 13.96 1.49
CA GLY A 92 2.09 14.85 0.37
C GLY A 92 2.40 16.30 0.72
N GLY A 93 2.70 17.10 -0.31
CA GLY A 93 2.76 18.56 -0.17
C GLY A 93 1.36 19.16 -0.21
N GLY A 94 1.07 20.09 0.71
CA GLY A 94 -0.19 20.86 0.70
C GLY A 94 -0.07 22.14 -0.12
N VAL A 95 -1.18 22.57 -0.72
CA VAL A 95 -1.32 23.90 -1.34
C VAL A 95 -2.47 24.65 -0.66
N PRO A 96 -2.21 25.35 0.46
CA PRO A 96 -3.25 26.00 1.26
C PRO A 96 -3.97 27.09 0.46
N ARG A 97 -5.30 27.19 0.60
CA ARG A 97 -6.12 28.23 -0.02
C ARG A 97 -7.15 28.71 1.00
N LYS A 98 -7.67 29.95 0.86
CA LYS A 98 -8.75 30.44 1.74
C LYS A 98 -9.99 29.54 1.77
N SER A 99 -10.29 28.86 0.66
CA SER A 99 -11.40 27.91 0.56
C SER A 99 -11.08 26.51 1.10
N HIS A 100 -9.81 26.18 1.31
CA HIS A 100 -9.32 24.89 1.77
C HIS A 100 -8.10 25.12 2.67
N ASP A 101 -8.36 25.27 3.96
CA ASP A 101 -7.37 25.52 5.00
C ASP A 101 -6.58 24.24 5.34
N ILE A 102 -5.80 23.76 4.35
CA ILE A 102 -4.89 22.62 4.51
C ILE A 102 -3.69 23.06 5.34
N ARG A 103 -3.39 22.33 6.41
CA ARG A 103 -2.31 22.59 7.36
C ARG A 103 -1.38 21.39 7.46
N LEU A 104 -0.18 21.64 7.98
CA LEU A 104 0.78 20.57 8.28
C LEU A 104 0.17 19.63 9.33
N GLY A 105 0.17 18.33 9.03
CA GLY A 105 -0.41 17.31 9.89
C GLY A 105 -1.82 16.87 9.48
N ASP A 106 -2.47 17.58 8.55
CA ASP A 106 -3.75 17.15 8.01
C ASP A 106 -3.61 15.87 7.19
N VAL A 107 -4.59 14.96 7.35
CA VAL A 107 -4.78 13.79 6.50
C VAL A 107 -5.83 14.13 5.45
N VAL A 108 -5.44 14.07 4.18
CA VAL A 108 -6.34 14.34 3.05
C VAL A 108 -6.68 13.02 2.35
N VAL A 109 -7.96 12.83 2.03
CA VAL A 109 -8.45 11.68 1.28
C VAL A 109 -8.91 12.16 -0.09
N GLY A 110 -8.26 11.65 -1.14
CA GLY A 110 -8.67 11.91 -2.52
C GLY A 110 -9.92 11.12 -2.87
N LYS A 111 -10.92 11.78 -3.45
CA LYS A 111 -12.09 11.14 -4.04
C LYS A 111 -11.98 11.25 -5.58
N PRO A 112 -12.14 10.15 -6.34
CA PRO A 112 -12.28 10.19 -7.79
C PRO A 112 -13.46 11.06 -8.24
#